data_AF-A0A6P3XHJ2-F1
#
_entry.id   AF-A0A6P3XHJ2-F1
#
_cell.length_a   1.000
_cell.length_b   1.000
_cell.length_c   1.000
_cell.angle_alpha   90.00
_cell.angle_beta   90.00
_cell.angle_gamma   90.00
#
_symmetry.space_group_name_H-M   'P 1'
#
loop_
_entity.id
_entity.type
_entity.pdbx_description
1 polymer ?
#
loop_
_entity_poly.entity_id
_entity_poly.type
_entity_poly.pdbx_seq_one_letter_code
_entity_poly.pdbx_strand_id
1 'polypeptide(L)'
;MTMATETENNGPESKEIKDVKEMKEALKDDAPPDNKQEEKDAAKKDEAAGKKDDDAAAAAAGGTNAAPAKASTVHHPDYEKDVVYLYQFPRTPLLPSLSPYGLKVETWLRLNGIKYENVDHKMKFRSKKGQLPFVELNGEEIADSTIILRELSQKFGKDLDAGLTSEQRSVSHAMISMIENHLVWVVACWRTKNLDQVLKGYKVNLQLALGSRIPNAILNFFFKLTFGRKGARKVKAQGMGVHSPEEVSQFGCTDLKVLSDTLADKPFFFGDEPTTMDVVAFAHLAQILYIDKDTPYSLRDYMQENCPNLVGHCSRVKERCFPDWDEICSSLDMNTHLPKPEKQEEKEGKEEAKESKESKEEKEGDKEKADKEEKEVEKDKEVDENKEKEKDGK
;
A
#
# COMPACT_ATOMS: atom_id res chain seq x y z
N MET A 1 -18.38 -15.86 54.62
CA MET A 1 -17.23 -16.09 53.72
C MET A 1 -17.74 -16.74 52.47
N THR A 2 -17.95 -15.97 51.41
CA THR A 2 -18.27 -16.47 50.07
C THR A 2 -17.62 -15.48 49.10
N MET A 3 -16.46 -15.85 48.58
CA MET A 3 -15.76 -15.15 47.50
C MET A 3 -16.37 -15.62 46.18
N ALA A 4 -16.93 -14.70 45.41
CA ALA A 4 -17.26 -14.92 44.00
C ALA A 4 -16.04 -14.51 43.17
N THR A 5 -15.43 -15.47 42.47
CA THR A 5 -14.43 -15.19 41.44
C THR A 5 -15.14 -14.94 40.12
N GLU A 6 -15.07 -13.70 39.64
CA GLU A 6 -15.40 -13.34 38.26
C GLU A 6 -14.33 -13.93 37.32
N THR A 7 -14.72 -14.88 36.48
CA THR A 7 -13.93 -15.28 35.31
C THR A 7 -14.21 -14.31 34.16
N GLU A 8 -13.27 -13.42 33.86
CA GLU A 8 -13.27 -12.63 32.63
C GLU A 8 -13.12 -13.56 31.42
N ASN A 9 -14.20 -13.65 30.63
CA ASN A 9 -14.25 -14.42 29.40
C ASN A 9 -13.62 -13.60 28.25
N ASN A 10 -12.29 -13.68 28.09
CA ASN A 10 -11.60 -13.20 26.89
C ASN A 10 -11.74 -14.21 25.74
N GLY A 11 -12.93 -14.26 25.14
CA GLY A 11 -13.25 -15.07 23.97
C GLY A 11 -12.82 -14.44 22.63
N PRO A 12 -12.79 -15.23 21.54
CA PRO A 12 -12.38 -14.80 20.19
C PRO A 12 -13.20 -13.63 19.60
N GLU A 13 -14.41 -13.38 20.11
CA GLU A 13 -15.25 -12.27 19.68
C GLU A 13 -14.63 -10.89 19.95
N SER A 14 -13.89 -10.70 21.06
CA SER A 14 -13.28 -9.40 21.38
C SER A 14 -12.16 -9.03 20.41
N LYS A 15 -11.44 -10.03 19.90
CA LYS A 15 -10.37 -9.86 18.92
C LYS A 15 -10.92 -9.63 17.52
N GLU A 16 -11.95 -10.37 17.10
CA GLU A 16 -12.63 -10.11 15.82
C GLU A 16 -13.29 -8.72 15.78
N ILE A 17 -13.87 -8.25 16.88
CA ILE A 17 -14.43 -6.90 16.97
C ILE A 17 -13.35 -5.82 16.84
N LYS A 18 -12.18 -6.04 17.45
CA LYS A 18 -11.01 -5.15 17.32
C LYS A 18 -10.50 -5.11 15.88
N ASP A 19 -10.35 -6.28 15.25
CA ASP A 19 -9.90 -6.41 13.86
C ASP A 19 -10.90 -5.76 12.87
N VAL A 20 -12.21 -5.84 13.15
CA VAL A 20 -13.25 -5.17 12.36
C VAL A 20 -13.22 -3.64 12.55
N LYS A 21 -12.89 -3.14 13.75
CA LYS A 21 -12.76 -1.70 14.03
C LYS A 21 -11.53 -1.11 13.34
N GLU A 22 -10.39 -1.78 13.46
CA GLU A 22 -9.14 -1.40 12.78
C GLU A 22 -9.29 -1.48 11.25
N MET A 23 -9.99 -2.49 10.73
CA MET A 23 -10.37 -2.55 9.32
C MET A 23 -11.26 -1.36 8.92
N LYS A 24 -12.29 -1.02 9.71
CA LYS A 24 -13.11 0.17 9.41
C LYS A 24 -12.28 1.46 9.39
N GLU A 25 -11.18 1.55 10.13
CA GLU A 25 -10.27 2.70 10.16
C GLU A 25 -9.30 2.70 8.96
N ALA A 26 -8.67 1.57 8.62
CA ALA A 26 -7.83 1.45 7.42
C ALA A 26 -8.60 1.74 6.12
N LEU A 27 -9.91 1.46 6.11
CA LEU A 27 -10.82 1.71 4.99
C LEU A 27 -11.56 3.06 5.10
N LYS A 28 -11.27 3.88 6.14
CA LYS A 28 -11.93 5.19 6.36
C LYS A 28 -11.27 6.33 5.58
N ASP A 29 -9.95 6.31 5.43
CA ASP A 29 -9.16 7.49 5.06
C ASP A 29 -8.65 7.45 3.62
N ASP A 30 -9.60 7.53 2.69
CA ASP A 30 -9.36 8.11 1.37
C ASP A 30 -10.12 9.43 1.33
N ALA A 31 -9.54 10.52 1.80
CA ALA A 31 -10.01 11.87 1.56
C ALA A 31 -8.81 12.73 1.14
N PRO A 32 -8.88 13.48 0.01
CA PRO A 32 -8.16 14.74 -0.08
C PRO A 32 -8.70 15.68 1.02
N PRO A 33 -7.89 16.59 1.57
CA PRO A 33 -8.38 17.57 2.54
C PRO A 33 -9.54 18.37 1.92
N ASP A 34 -10.67 18.38 2.61
CA ASP A 34 -11.77 19.31 2.37
C ASP A 34 -11.23 20.71 2.68
N ASN A 35 -11.29 21.64 1.73
CA ASN A 35 -10.62 22.94 1.77
C ASN A 35 -11.29 23.94 2.74
N LYS A 36 -11.57 23.50 3.97
CA LYS A 36 -12.24 24.28 5.03
C LYS A 36 -11.32 24.68 6.18
N GLN A 37 -10.05 24.30 6.14
CA GLN A 37 -9.09 24.67 7.18
C GLN A 37 -8.44 26.05 6.93
N GLU A 38 -8.37 26.53 5.67
CA GLU A 38 -7.75 27.82 5.35
C GLU A 38 -8.63 29.05 5.66
N GLU A 39 -9.96 28.91 5.76
CA GLU A 39 -10.85 30.03 6.07
C GLU A 39 -10.74 30.52 7.53
N LYS A 40 -10.19 29.71 8.45
CA LYS A 40 -10.12 30.10 9.87
C LYS A 40 -8.85 30.86 10.26
N ASP A 41 -7.80 30.82 9.44
CA ASP A 41 -6.55 31.54 9.70
C ASP A 41 -6.42 32.85 8.91
N ALA A 42 -7.21 33.05 7.85
CA ALA A 42 -7.28 34.31 7.11
C ALA A 42 -8.07 35.41 7.85
N ALA A 43 -9.04 35.04 8.69
CA ALA A 43 -9.93 35.99 9.38
C ALA A 43 -9.32 36.66 10.64
N LYS A 44 -8.03 36.46 10.92
CA LYS A 44 -7.35 37.02 12.12
C LYS A 44 -6.16 37.94 11.82
N LYS A 45 -5.91 38.30 10.56
CA LYS A 45 -4.78 39.15 10.17
C LYS A 45 -5.10 40.53 9.60
N ASP A 46 -6.37 40.87 9.42
CA ASP A 46 -6.79 42.21 8.97
C ASP A 46 -7.35 43.06 10.11
N GLU A 47 -6.56 43.28 11.16
CA GLU A 47 -6.83 44.37 12.12
C GLU A 47 -5.59 44.68 12.98
N ALA A 48 -4.54 45.25 12.36
CA ALA A 48 -3.57 46.13 13.06
C ALA A 48 -2.57 46.71 12.05
N ALA A 49 -2.92 47.82 11.41
CA ALA A 49 -1.94 48.70 10.76
C ALA A 49 -2.13 50.13 11.30
N GLY A 50 -1.16 50.64 12.05
CA GLY A 50 -1.17 52.02 12.52
C GLY A 50 0.04 52.43 13.38
N LYS A 51 0.98 53.14 12.72
CA LYS A 51 2.02 54.09 13.22
C LYS A 51 3.35 53.58 13.81
N LYS A 52 4.44 53.85 13.04
CA LYS A 52 5.53 54.87 13.24
C LYS A 52 6.10 55.06 14.65
N ASP A 53 7.39 55.31 14.90
CA ASP A 53 8.62 55.61 14.15
C ASP A 53 9.83 55.38 15.14
N ASP A 54 11.04 55.27 14.59
CA ASP A 54 12.39 55.63 15.10
C ASP A 54 13.21 54.81 16.15
N ASP A 55 14.39 54.42 15.66
CA ASP A 55 15.77 54.62 16.18
C ASP A 55 16.63 53.53 16.88
N ALA A 56 17.86 53.45 16.32
CA ALA A 56 19.18 53.18 16.88
C ALA A 56 19.62 51.81 17.49
N ALA A 57 20.54 51.19 16.75
CA ALA A 57 21.75 50.42 17.10
C ALA A 57 22.10 50.11 18.57
N ALA A 58 22.46 48.83 18.87
CA ALA A 58 23.83 48.40 19.19
C ALA A 58 23.92 46.96 19.76
N ALA A 59 25.02 46.29 19.38
CA ALA A 59 25.82 45.30 20.14
C ALA A 59 25.32 43.85 20.36
N ALA A 60 26.02 42.98 19.63
CA ALA A 60 26.37 41.58 19.85
C ALA A 60 26.34 41.04 21.30
N ALA A 61 25.78 39.84 21.45
CA ALA A 61 26.32 38.80 22.33
C ALA A 61 25.98 37.42 21.74
N GLY A 62 27.01 36.61 21.50
CA GLY A 62 26.89 35.27 20.95
C GLY A 62 26.20 34.29 21.90
N GLY A 63 25.38 33.44 21.31
CA GLY A 63 24.82 32.25 21.95
C GLY A 63 24.41 31.30 20.84
N THR A 64 25.22 30.28 20.59
CA THR A 64 24.89 29.15 19.73
C THR A 64 23.72 28.39 20.35
N ASN A 65 22.49 28.85 20.10
CA ASN A 65 21.32 28.01 20.24
C ASN A 65 21.20 27.20 18.95
N ALA A 66 21.83 26.02 18.96
CA ALA A 66 21.37 24.95 18.08
C ALA A 66 19.89 24.75 18.38
N ALA A 67 19.05 25.10 17.40
CA ALA A 67 17.61 24.86 17.49
C ALA A 67 17.37 23.38 17.83
N PRO A 68 16.42 23.05 18.71
CA PRO A 68 16.13 21.66 19.00
C PRO A 68 15.74 20.99 17.68
N ALA A 69 16.45 19.91 17.34
CA ALA A 69 16.13 19.08 16.18
C ALA A 69 14.64 18.75 16.26
N LYS A 70 13.86 19.17 15.25
CA LYS A 70 12.42 18.86 15.18
C LYS A 70 12.29 17.35 15.36
N ALA A 71 11.47 16.93 16.32
CA ALA A 71 11.13 15.52 16.49
C ALA A 71 10.70 14.97 15.13
N SER A 72 11.45 13.97 14.66
CA SER A 72 11.23 13.35 13.36
C SER A 72 9.79 12.84 13.28
N THR A 73 9.00 13.42 12.38
CA THR A 73 7.61 13.02 12.12
C THR A 73 7.49 11.89 11.09
N VAL A 74 8.61 11.28 10.70
CA VAL A 74 8.67 10.24 9.67
C VAL A 74 8.51 8.84 10.27
N HIS A 75 7.98 7.92 9.47
CA HIS A 75 7.73 6.53 9.81
C HIS A 75 9.00 5.67 9.76
N HIS A 76 10.03 6.10 9.01
CA HIS A 76 11.34 5.45 8.95
C HIS A 76 12.42 6.31 9.64
N PRO A 77 12.54 6.29 10.98
CA PRO A 77 13.49 7.15 11.70
C PRO A 77 14.96 6.77 11.46
N ASP A 78 15.25 5.48 11.24
CA ASP A 78 16.59 4.94 10.98
C ASP A 78 16.88 4.90 9.47
N TYR A 79 16.61 5.99 8.75
CA TYR A 79 16.76 6.06 7.30
C TYR A 79 18.23 6.08 6.86
N GLU A 80 18.53 5.43 5.74
CA GLU A 80 19.79 5.63 5.04
C GLU A 80 19.76 6.97 4.29
N LYS A 81 20.85 7.74 4.43
CA LYS A 81 20.96 9.06 3.77
C LYS A 81 20.85 8.91 2.26
N ASP A 82 20.06 9.80 1.65
CA ASP A 82 19.80 9.88 0.21
C ASP A 82 19.15 8.61 -0.39
N VAL A 83 18.55 7.75 0.44
CA VAL A 83 17.62 6.70 0.02
C VAL A 83 16.18 7.20 0.14
N VAL A 84 15.39 6.99 -0.91
CA VAL A 84 13.97 7.35 -0.93
C VAL A 84 13.15 6.19 -0.40
N TYR A 85 12.37 6.41 0.66
CA TYR A 85 11.41 5.43 1.18
C TYR A 85 10.03 5.72 0.61
N LEU A 86 9.57 4.91 -0.34
CA LEU A 86 8.31 5.08 -1.04
C LEU A 86 7.18 4.33 -0.35
N TYR A 87 6.18 5.07 0.10
CA TYR A 87 4.93 4.54 0.66
C TYR A 87 3.88 4.56 -0.44
N GLN A 88 3.40 3.37 -0.83
CA GLN A 88 2.39 3.22 -1.88
C GLN A 88 1.53 1.97 -1.69
N PHE A 89 0.57 1.79 -2.59
CA PHE A 89 -0.33 0.63 -2.56
C PHE A 89 0.43 -0.69 -2.77
N PRO A 90 -0.06 -1.81 -2.21
CA PRO A 90 0.51 -3.14 -2.41
C PRO A 90 0.60 -3.54 -3.88
N ARG A 91 1.53 -4.47 -4.17
CA ARG A 91 1.65 -5.12 -5.50
C ARG A 91 0.37 -5.83 -5.90
N THR A 92 0.21 -6.02 -7.21
CA THR A 92 -0.83 -6.90 -7.76
C THR A 92 -0.25 -7.92 -8.73
N PRO A 93 -0.97 -9.00 -9.02
CA PRO A 93 -0.53 -10.01 -9.99
C PRO A 93 -0.41 -9.56 -11.44
N LEU A 94 -0.76 -8.32 -11.79
CA LEU A 94 -0.77 -7.85 -13.18
C LEU A 94 0.00 -6.54 -13.40
N LEU A 95 0.08 -5.68 -12.39
CA LEU A 95 0.83 -4.43 -12.45
C LEU A 95 1.41 -4.04 -11.07
N PRO A 96 2.52 -3.28 -11.02
CA PRO A 96 3.23 -2.95 -9.79
C PRO A 96 2.40 -2.14 -8.77
N SER A 97 1.45 -1.32 -9.23
CA SER A 97 0.61 -0.49 -8.36
C SER A 97 -0.74 -0.19 -9.02
N LEU A 98 -1.84 -0.35 -8.26
CA LEU A 98 -3.19 0.04 -8.68
C LEU A 98 -3.49 1.53 -8.53
N SER A 99 -2.54 2.29 -7.99
CA SER A 99 -2.57 3.74 -8.04
C SER A 99 -1.70 4.22 -9.20
N PRO A 100 -2.25 4.94 -10.19
CA PRO A 100 -1.43 5.53 -11.24
C PRO A 100 -0.40 6.50 -10.66
N TYR A 101 -0.70 7.18 -9.55
CA TYR A 101 0.25 8.08 -8.90
C TYR A 101 1.42 7.33 -8.25
N GLY A 102 1.17 6.16 -7.64
CA GLY A 102 2.23 5.29 -7.10
C GLY A 102 3.14 4.77 -8.22
N LEU A 103 2.53 4.27 -9.29
CA LEU A 103 3.26 3.81 -10.47
C LEU A 103 4.05 4.95 -11.13
N LYS A 104 3.52 6.18 -11.19
CA LYS A 104 4.21 7.39 -11.67
C LYS A 104 5.49 7.68 -10.88
N VAL A 105 5.41 7.70 -9.56
CA VAL A 105 6.59 7.93 -8.70
C VAL A 105 7.63 6.84 -8.89
N GLU A 106 7.22 5.57 -8.84
CA GLU A 106 8.14 4.44 -8.99
C GLU A 106 8.80 4.38 -10.38
N THR A 107 8.03 4.67 -11.44
CA THR A 107 8.55 4.76 -12.81
C THR A 107 9.60 5.86 -12.92
N TRP A 108 9.35 7.04 -12.33
CA TRP A 108 10.32 8.14 -12.33
C TRP A 108 11.61 7.78 -11.59
N LEU A 109 11.49 7.14 -10.41
CA LEU A 109 12.64 6.68 -9.62
C LEU A 109 13.50 5.69 -10.40
N ARG A 110 12.87 4.68 -11.00
CA ARG A 110 13.53 3.64 -11.81
C ARG A 110 14.19 4.23 -13.06
N LEU A 111 13.48 5.10 -13.78
CA LEU A 111 14.00 5.73 -15.00
C LEU A 111 15.25 6.60 -14.73
N ASN A 112 15.31 7.25 -13.57
CA ASN A 112 16.43 8.09 -13.17
C ASN A 112 17.53 7.36 -12.38
N GLY A 113 17.37 6.06 -12.13
CA GLY A 113 18.32 5.26 -11.35
C GLY A 113 18.45 5.71 -9.89
N ILE A 114 17.38 6.25 -9.31
CA ILE A 114 17.38 6.71 -7.92
C ILE A 114 17.27 5.50 -6.98
N LYS A 115 18.12 5.45 -5.95
CA LYS A 115 18.04 4.41 -4.92
C LYS A 115 16.79 4.63 -4.06
N TYR A 116 15.93 3.61 -3.98
CA TYR A 116 14.70 3.69 -3.22
C TYR A 116 14.29 2.32 -2.66
N GLU A 117 13.49 2.35 -1.60
CA GLU A 117 12.85 1.19 -0.98
C GLU A 117 11.34 1.46 -0.91
N ASN A 118 10.54 0.51 -1.39
CA ASN A 118 9.11 0.49 -1.12
C ASN A 118 8.85 -0.02 0.29
N VAL A 119 8.13 0.78 1.09
CA VAL A 119 7.74 0.39 2.44
C VAL A 119 6.40 -0.34 2.41
N ASP A 120 6.41 -1.64 2.73
CA ASP A 120 5.18 -2.43 2.87
C ASP A 120 4.46 -2.07 4.18
N HIS A 121 3.58 -1.08 4.09
CA HIS A 121 2.81 -0.60 5.23
C HIS A 121 1.42 -1.23 5.32
N LYS A 122 1.07 -2.26 4.53
CA LYS A 122 -0.25 -2.94 4.54
C LYS A 122 -1.44 -1.97 4.57
N MET A 123 -1.38 -0.90 3.78
CA MET A 123 -2.40 0.16 3.72
C MET A 123 -2.63 0.95 5.04
N LYS A 124 -1.74 0.84 6.04
CA LYS A 124 -1.86 1.51 7.35
C LYS A 124 -1.50 2.99 7.35
N PHE A 125 -0.54 3.40 6.52
CA PHE A 125 -0.03 4.77 6.50
C PHE A 125 -0.58 5.56 5.31
N ARG A 126 -0.73 6.86 5.56
CA ARG A 126 -1.03 7.91 4.60
C ARG A 126 -0.14 9.09 4.96
N SER A 127 0.18 9.93 3.99
CA SER A 127 0.87 11.18 4.28
C SER A 127 0.07 12.07 5.24
N LYS A 128 0.70 13.14 5.73
CA LYS A 128 0.03 14.22 6.46
C LYS A 128 -1.14 14.85 5.69
N LYS A 129 -1.18 14.70 4.36
CA LYS A 129 -2.28 15.14 3.49
C LYS A 129 -3.37 14.07 3.28
N GLY A 130 -3.25 12.90 3.91
CA GLY A 130 -4.19 11.78 3.73
C GLY A 130 -4.06 11.04 2.39
N GLN A 131 -2.92 11.20 1.69
CA GLN A 131 -2.72 10.71 0.33
C GLN A 131 -1.62 9.64 0.23
N LEU A 132 -1.79 8.71 -0.71
CA LEU A 132 -0.71 7.89 -1.28
C LEU A 132 -0.58 8.19 -2.79
N PRO A 133 0.63 8.08 -3.36
CA PRO A 133 1.88 7.79 -2.68
C PRO A 133 2.40 8.99 -1.87
N PHE A 134 3.32 8.72 -0.95
CA PHE A 134 4.24 9.71 -0.40
C PHE A 134 5.63 9.09 -0.27
N VAL A 135 6.65 9.93 -0.09
CA VAL A 135 8.00 9.45 0.19
C VAL A 135 8.53 10.06 1.47
N GLU A 136 9.46 9.35 2.10
CA GLU A 136 10.33 9.89 3.12
C GLU A 136 11.76 9.92 2.57
N LEU A 137 12.42 11.06 2.70
CA LEU A 137 13.80 11.25 2.27
C LEU A 137 14.52 12.10 3.30
N ASN A 138 15.65 11.61 3.80
CA ASN A 138 16.48 12.34 4.76
C ASN A 138 15.72 12.87 5.99
N GLY A 139 14.73 12.10 6.48
CA GLY A 139 13.92 12.47 7.64
C GLY A 139 12.78 13.44 7.34
N GLU A 140 12.48 13.72 6.07
CA GLU A 140 11.39 14.58 5.64
C GLU A 140 10.35 13.82 4.82
N GLU A 141 9.07 14.03 5.13
CA GLU A 141 7.94 13.50 4.35
C GLU A 141 7.61 14.45 3.19
N ILE A 142 7.50 13.90 1.99
CA ILE A 142 7.07 14.61 0.78
C ILE A 142 5.84 13.88 0.21
N ALA A 143 4.71 14.58 0.19
CA ALA A 143 3.42 14.07 -0.28
C ALA A 143 3.00 14.75 -1.60
N ASP A 144 2.09 14.10 -2.33
CA ASP A 144 1.65 14.42 -3.70
C ASP A 144 2.67 14.02 -4.78
N SER A 145 2.25 13.21 -5.76
CA SER A 145 3.16 12.67 -6.78
C SER A 145 3.88 13.73 -7.61
N THR A 146 3.24 14.86 -7.91
CA THR A 146 3.84 15.92 -8.72
C THR A 146 4.86 16.70 -7.89
N ILE A 147 4.56 16.95 -6.61
CA ILE A 147 5.52 17.55 -5.67
C ILE A 147 6.71 16.61 -5.47
N ILE A 148 6.48 15.31 -5.25
CA ILE A 148 7.53 14.30 -5.08
C ILE A 148 8.49 14.34 -6.27
N LEU A 149 7.99 14.23 -7.51
CA LEU A 149 8.84 14.27 -8.70
C LEU A 149 9.67 15.56 -8.76
N ARG A 150 9.08 16.72 -8.47
CA ARG A 150 9.77 18.02 -8.47
C ARG A 150 10.89 18.08 -7.42
N GLU A 151 10.59 17.74 -6.17
CA GLU A 151 11.57 17.83 -5.07
C GLU A 151 12.72 16.84 -5.29
N LEU A 152 12.42 15.60 -5.71
CA LEU A 152 13.44 14.60 -6.01
C LEU A 152 14.29 14.99 -7.24
N SER A 153 13.66 15.54 -8.28
CA SER A 153 14.36 16.07 -9.46
C SER A 153 15.38 17.12 -9.07
N GLN A 154 15.00 18.09 -8.24
CA GLN A 154 15.89 19.14 -7.74
C GLN A 154 17.00 18.57 -6.85
N LYS A 155 16.64 17.68 -5.91
CA LYS A 155 17.57 17.08 -4.96
C LYS A 155 18.65 16.22 -5.63
N PHE A 156 18.31 15.47 -6.67
CA PHE A 156 19.22 14.56 -7.36
C PHE A 156 19.76 15.10 -8.69
N GLY A 157 19.37 16.30 -9.11
CA GLY A 157 19.79 16.90 -10.38
C GLY A 157 19.31 16.11 -11.60
N LYS A 158 18.05 15.65 -11.56
CA LYS A 158 17.44 14.79 -12.58
C LYS A 158 16.20 15.44 -13.19
N ASP A 159 16.39 16.25 -14.23
CA ASP A 159 15.29 16.86 -14.97
C ASP A 159 15.03 16.10 -16.29
N LEU A 160 13.94 15.33 -16.34
CA LEU A 160 13.50 14.61 -17.55
C LEU A 160 13.05 15.56 -18.66
N ASP A 161 12.67 16.79 -18.30
CA ASP A 161 12.12 17.77 -19.23
C ASP A 161 13.18 18.78 -19.67
N ALA A 162 14.45 18.63 -19.27
CA ALA A 162 15.53 19.60 -19.51
C ALA A 162 15.67 20.01 -20.98
N GLY A 163 15.47 19.06 -21.90
CA GLY A 163 15.54 19.29 -23.36
C GLY A 163 14.29 19.90 -24.00
N LEU A 164 13.20 20.09 -23.25
CA LEU A 164 11.94 20.59 -23.81
C LEU A 164 11.95 22.09 -24.04
N THR A 165 11.41 22.50 -25.19
CA THR A 165 11.10 23.90 -25.49
C THR A 165 9.95 24.41 -24.62
N SER A 166 9.79 25.74 -24.51
CA SER A 166 8.67 26.34 -23.77
C SER A 166 7.30 25.91 -24.31
N GLU A 167 7.18 25.72 -25.63
CA GLU A 167 5.95 25.22 -26.26
C GLU A 167 5.68 23.77 -25.86
N GLN A 168 6.70 22.90 -25.94
CA GLN A 168 6.57 21.50 -25.52
C GLN A 168 6.23 21.37 -24.04
N ARG A 169 6.80 22.21 -23.17
CA ARG A 169 6.45 22.25 -21.74
C ARG A 169 4.99 22.66 -21.52
N SER A 170 4.48 23.60 -22.31
CA SER A 170 3.07 24.03 -22.24
C SER A 170 2.13 22.91 -22.68
N VAL A 171 2.46 22.22 -23.79
CA VAL A 171 1.71 21.05 -24.26
C VAL A 171 1.77 19.92 -23.23
N SER A 172 2.94 19.63 -22.67
CA SER A 172 3.13 18.63 -21.62
C SER A 172 2.22 18.90 -20.43
N HIS A 173 2.19 20.14 -19.95
CA HIS A 173 1.32 20.55 -18.84
C HIS A 173 -0.17 20.35 -19.16
N ALA A 174 -0.63 20.74 -20.35
CA ALA A 174 -2.02 20.58 -20.77
C ALA A 174 -2.42 19.10 -20.83
N MET A 175 -1.55 18.26 -21.40
CA MET A 175 -1.81 16.82 -21.55
C MET A 175 -1.76 16.08 -20.22
N ILE A 176 -0.79 16.37 -19.36
CA ILE A 176 -0.75 15.86 -17.98
C ILE A 176 -2.02 16.27 -17.24
N SER A 177 -2.46 17.52 -17.40
CA SER A 177 -3.69 17.99 -16.75
C SER A 177 -4.93 17.25 -17.23
N MET A 178 -5.03 16.93 -18.53
CA MET A 178 -6.10 16.06 -19.06
C MET A 178 -6.04 14.65 -18.46
N ILE A 179 -4.85 14.04 -18.41
CA ILE A 179 -4.69 12.70 -17.85
C ILE A 179 -5.09 12.67 -16.36
N GLU A 180 -4.56 13.58 -15.57
CA GLU A 180 -4.67 13.57 -14.11
C GLU A 180 -5.96 14.23 -13.57
N ASN A 181 -6.70 14.98 -14.39
CA ASN A 181 -7.95 15.63 -13.98
C ASN A 181 -9.19 15.23 -14.80
N HIS A 182 -9.03 14.48 -15.90
CA HIS A 182 -10.14 13.97 -16.70
C HIS A 182 -10.09 12.46 -16.85
N LEU A 183 -9.06 11.91 -17.52
CA LEU A 183 -8.96 10.47 -17.79
C LEU A 183 -8.96 9.62 -16.50
N VAL A 184 -8.24 10.07 -15.46
CA VAL A 184 -8.23 9.36 -14.17
C VAL A 184 -9.63 9.24 -13.56
N TRP A 185 -10.49 10.25 -13.76
CA TRP A 185 -11.86 10.26 -13.25
C TRP A 185 -12.79 9.40 -14.09
N VAL A 186 -12.54 9.29 -15.41
CA VAL A 186 -13.20 8.29 -16.26
C VAL A 186 -12.93 6.88 -15.71
N VAL A 187 -11.65 6.55 -15.48
CA VAL A 187 -11.24 5.25 -14.92
C VAL A 187 -11.81 5.05 -13.51
N ALA A 188 -11.79 6.07 -12.66
CA ALA A 188 -12.37 5.99 -11.31
C ALA A 188 -13.90 5.77 -11.36
N CYS A 189 -14.61 6.43 -12.26
CA CYS A 189 -16.05 6.23 -12.46
C CYS A 189 -16.35 4.78 -12.85
N TRP A 190 -15.59 4.21 -13.81
CA TRP A 190 -15.71 2.80 -14.16
C TRP A 190 -15.40 1.88 -12.96
N ARG A 191 -14.30 2.10 -12.24
CA ARG A 191 -13.89 1.26 -11.10
C ARG A 191 -14.95 1.24 -9.99
N THR A 192 -15.54 2.39 -9.68
CA THR A 192 -16.55 2.51 -8.62
C THR A 192 -17.89 1.87 -8.97
N LYS A 193 -18.25 1.82 -10.26
CA LYS A 193 -19.44 1.13 -10.76
C LYS A 193 -19.22 -0.38 -10.97
N ASN A 194 -17.96 -0.82 -11.16
CA ASN A 194 -17.61 -2.19 -11.53
C ASN A 194 -16.67 -2.88 -10.52
N LEU A 195 -16.87 -2.70 -9.22
CA LEU A 195 -15.96 -3.19 -8.16
C LEU A 195 -15.64 -4.69 -8.24
N ASP A 196 -16.61 -5.53 -8.61
CA ASP A 196 -16.38 -6.95 -8.83
C ASP A 196 -15.40 -7.24 -9.95
N GLN A 197 -15.54 -6.50 -11.06
CA GLN A 197 -14.64 -6.61 -12.21
C GLN A 197 -13.25 -6.04 -11.86
N VAL A 198 -13.17 -5.00 -11.03
CA VAL A 198 -11.88 -4.49 -10.53
C VAL A 198 -11.16 -5.53 -9.70
N LEU A 199 -11.82 -6.10 -8.69
CA LEU A 199 -11.18 -7.08 -7.80
C LEU A 199 -10.73 -8.33 -8.56
N LYS A 200 -11.58 -8.83 -9.47
CA LYS A 200 -11.25 -10.00 -10.31
C LYS A 200 -10.21 -9.66 -11.37
N GLY A 201 -10.41 -8.56 -12.09
CA GLY A 201 -9.62 -8.15 -13.24
C GLY A 201 -8.21 -7.69 -12.89
N TYR A 202 -7.97 -7.22 -11.66
CA TYR A 202 -6.62 -6.99 -11.16
C TYR A 202 -6.14 -8.06 -10.18
N LYS A 203 -6.91 -9.14 -9.99
CA LYS A 203 -6.60 -10.27 -9.10
C LYS A 203 -6.24 -9.80 -7.68
N VAL A 204 -6.99 -8.82 -7.17
CA VAL A 204 -6.75 -8.23 -5.85
C VAL A 204 -7.15 -9.21 -4.76
N ASN A 205 -6.19 -9.51 -3.88
CA ASN A 205 -6.45 -10.23 -2.64
C ASN A 205 -6.45 -9.24 -1.47
N LEU A 206 -7.64 -8.94 -0.93
CA LEU A 206 -7.80 -7.95 0.15
C LEU A 206 -7.18 -8.42 1.48
N GLN A 207 -7.11 -9.74 1.72
CA GLN A 207 -6.41 -10.26 2.91
C GLN A 207 -4.93 -9.88 2.86
N LEU A 208 -4.28 -10.13 1.72
CA LEU A 208 -2.88 -9.81 1.53
C LEU A 208 -2.63 -8.29 1.56
N ALA A 209 -3.46 -7.52 0.86
CA ALA A 209 -3.33 -6.07 0.77
C ALA A 209 -3.48 -5.36 2.13
N LEU A 210 -4.37 -5.87 2.98
CA LEU A 210 -4.66 -5.31 4.30
C LEU A 210 -3.89 -6.00 5.44
N GLY A 211 -3.14 -7.07 5.16
CA GLY A 211 -2.54 -7.92 6.20
C GLY A 211 -3.58 -8.54 7.14
N SER A 212 -4.79 -8.79 6.64
CA SER A 212 -5.94 -9.25 7.43
C SER A 212 -6.09 -10.77 7.39
N ARG A 213 -6.48 -11.35 8.53
CA ARG A 213 -6.85 -12.78 8.65
C ARG A 213 -8.32 -13.05 8.33
N ILE A 214 -9.13 -12.00 8.15
CA ILE A 214 -10.57 -12.11 7.87
C ILE A 214 -10.78 -12.76 6.50
N PRO A 215 -11.66 -13.76 6.34
CA PRO A 215 -11.97 -14.37 5.05
C PRO A 215 -12.21 -13.37 3.91
N ASN A 216 -11.60 -13.59 2.74
CA ASN A 216 -11.64 -12.63 1.62
C ASN A 216 -13.07 -12.32 1.14
N ALA A 217 -14.02 -13.26 1.27
CA ALA A 217 -15.43 -13.02 0.96
C ALA A 217 -16.05 -11.92 1.83
N ILE A 218 -15.71 -11.92 3.12
CA ILE A 218 -16.18 -10.92 4.09
C ILE A 218 -15.51 -9.56 3.80
N LEU A 219 -14.20 -9.55 3.56
CA LEU A 219 -13.47 -8.34 3.16
C LEU A 219 -14.04 -7.74 1.87
N ASN A 220 -14.31 -8.56 0.87
CA ASN A 220 -14.91 -8.12 -0.40
C ASN A 220 -16.29 -7.48 -0.17
N PHE A 221 -17.12 -8.05 0.71
CA PHE A 221 -18.42 -7.48 1.05
C PHE A 221 -18.29 -6.10 1.71
N PHE A 222 -17.44 -5.97 2.72
CA PHE A 222 -17.19 -4.69 3.38
C PHE A 222 -16.57 -3.66 2.44
N PHE A 223 -15.59 -4.07 1.63
CA PHE A 223 -14.95 -3.23 0.64
C PHE A 223 -15.97 -2.64 -0.33
N LYS A 224 -16.88 -3.45 -0.88
CA LYS A 224 -17.96 -2.97 -1.74
C LYS A 224 -18.87 -1.97 -1.02
N LEU A 225 -19.23 -2.26 0.22
CA LEU A 225 -20.13 -1.42 0.99
C LEU A 225 -19.52 -0.05 1.32
N THR A 226 -18.23 -0.01 1.67
CA THR A 226 -17.54 1.21 2.11
C THR A 226 -16.90 1.96 0.94
N PHE A 227 -15.99 1.31 0.19
CA PHE A 227 -15.29 1.94 -0.93
C PHE A 227 -16.22 2.21 -2.09
N GLY A 228 -17.15 1.30 -2.38
CA GLY A 228 -18.12 1.53 -3.45
C GLY A 228 -18.94 2.78 -3.22
N ARG A 229 -19.50 2.94 -2.01
CA ARG A 229 -20.29 4.12 -1.65
C ARG A 229 -19.48 5.40 -1.60
N LYS A 230 -18.30 5.38 -1.00
CA LYS A 230 -17.43 6.57 -0.92
C LYS A 230 -16.90 6.97 -2.28
N GLY A 231 -16.42 6.00 -3.07
CA GLY A 231 -15.96 6.19 -4.42
C GLY A 231 -17.05 6.78 -5.31
N ALA A 232 -18.26 6.20 -5.28
CA ALA A 232 -19.42 6.72 -6.01
C ALA A 232 -19.75 8.17 -5.64
N ARG A 233 -19.68 8.54 -4.35
CA ARG A 233 -19.86 9.92 -3.89
C ARG A 233 -18.78 10.86 -4.43
N LYS A 234 -17.52 10.43 -4.43
CA LYS A 234 -16.39 11.23 -4.95
C LYS A 234 -16.48 11.48 -6.45
N VAL A 235 -16.69 10.43 -7.25
CA VAL A 235 -16.82 10.60 -8.71
C VAL A 235 -18.03 11.47 -9.04
N LYS A 236 -19.13 11.37 -8.27
CA LYS A 236 -20.27 12.27 -8.42
C LYS A 236 -19.94 13.72 -8.04
N ALA A 237 -19.20 13.94 -6.95
CA ALA A 237 -18.79 15.27 -6.52
C ALA A 237 -17.81 15.95 -7.51
N GLN A 238 -16.95 15.17 -8.15
CA GLN A 238 -16.06 15.68 -9.20
C GLN A 238 -16.80 15.99 -10.51
N GLY A 239 -17.91 15.31 -10.79
CA GLY A 239 -18.75 15.52 -11.97
C GLY A 239 -18.84 14.28 -12.87
N MET A 240 -17.78 13.48 -12.99
CA MET A 240 -17.78 12.29 -13.86
C MET A 240 -18.88 11.27 -13.51
N GLY A 241 -19.25 11.20 -12.23
CA GLY A 241 -20.27 10.29 -11.72
C GLY A 241 -21.70 10.63 -12.10
N VAL A 242 -21.97 11.82 -12.65
CA VAL A 242 -23.33 12.21 -13.10
C VAL A 242 -23.66 11.72 -14.52
N HIS A 243 -22.65 11.31 -15.28
CA HIS A 243 -22.77 10.88 -16.66
C HIS A 243 -23.17 9.40 -16.79
N SER A 244 -23.76 9.07 -17.94
CA SER A 244 -24.11 7.70 -18.31
C SER A 244 -22.85 6.85 -18.52
N PRO A 245 -22.91 5.51 -18.37
CA PRO A 245 -21.78 4.64 -18.69
C PRO A 245 -21.22 4.84 -20.11
N GLU A 246 -22.10 5.06 -21.09
CA GLU A 246 -21.74 5.27 -22.50
C GLU A 246 -21.02 6.61 -22.70
N GLU A 247 -21.51 7.69 -22.08
CA GLU A 247 -20.84 9.00 -22.09
C GLU A 247 -19.45 8.92 -21.46
N VAL A 248 -19.33 8.30 -20.29
CA VAL A 248 -18.05 8.10 -19.60
C VAL A 248 -17.08 7.30 -20.47
N SER A 249 -17.56 6.22 -21.12
CA SER A 249 -16.73 5.45 -22.04
C SER A 249 -16.27 6.31 -23.23
N GLN A 250 -17.16 7.13 -23.80
CA GLN A 250 -16.82 8.01 -24.92
C GLN A 250 -15.77 9.07 -24.53
N PHE A 251 -15.88 9.66 -23.33
CA PHE A 251 -14.87 10.59 -22.81
C PHE A 251 -13.49 9.93 -22.72
N GLY A 252 -13.42 8.70 -22.18
CA GLY A 252 -12.17 7.94 -22.14
C GLY A 252 -11.62 7.64 -23.52
N CYS A 253 -12.46 7.20 -24.47
CA CYS A 253 -12.03 6.94 -25.85
C CYS A 253 -11.50 8.22 -26.51
N THR A 254 -12.12 9.37 -26.27
CA THR A 254 -11.64 10.66 -26.77
C THR A 254 -10.28 11.04 -26.19
N ASP A 255 -10.07 10.91 -24.88
CA ASP A 255 -8.77 11.17 -24.25
C ASP A 255 -7.67 10.25 -24.80
N LEU A 256 -7.98 8.96 -24.97
CA LEU A 256 -7.07 7.96 -25.56
C LEU A 256 -6.72 8.31 -27.01
N LYS A 257 -7.72 8.72 -27.81
CA LYS A 257 -7.52 9.18 -29.19
C LYS A 257 -6.58 10.39 -29.22
N VAL A 258 -6.80 11.39 -28.36
CA VAL A 258 -5.95 12.59 -28.29
C VAL A 258 -4.51 12.24 -27.93
N LEU A 259 -4.30 11.35 -26.94
CA LEU A 259 -2.97 10.84 -26.59
C LEU A 259 -2.32 10.10 -27.76
N SER A 260 -3.07 9.23 -28.43
CA SER A 260 -2.62 8.47 -29.60
C SER A 260 -2.20 9.40 -30.73
N ASP A 261 -3.01 10.39 -31.08
CA ASP A 261 -2.71 11.35 -32.15
C ASP A 261 -1.50 12.23 -31.78
N THR A 262 -1.36 12.59 -30.51
CA THR A 262 -0.22 13.39 -30.01
C THR A 262 1.09 12.60 -30.04
N LEU A 263 1.05 11.31 -29.69
CA LEU A 263 2.20 10.41 -29.78
C LEU A 263 2.57 10.16 -31.25
N ALA A 264 1.58 9.97 -32.12
CA ALA A 264 1.75 9.64 -33.53
C ALA A 264 2.72 8.45 -33.70
N ASP A 265 3.74 8.61 -34.55
CA ASP A 265 4.77 7.59 -34.82
C ASP A 265 6.01 7.71 -33.92
N LYS A 266 6.01 8.65 -32.96
CA LYS A 266 7.17 8.88 -32.08
C LYS A 266 7.27 7.77 -31.03
N PRO A 267 8.49 7.41 -30.59
CA PRO A 267 8.65 6.45 -29.51
C PRO A 267 8.18 7.03 -28.16
N PHE A 268 8.36 8.34 -27.94
CA PHE A 268 7.89 9.09 -26.77
C PHE A 268 7.25 10.42 -27.19
N PHE A 269 6.46 11.05 -26.32
CA PHE A 269 5.60 12.19 -26.70
C PHE A 269 6.37 13.37 -27.32
N PHE A 270 7.62 13.60 -26.93
CA PHE A 270 8.45 14.71 -27.40
C PHE A 270 9.72 14.31 -28.15
N GLY A 271 9.88 13.04 -28.53
CA GLY A 271 11.04 12.58 -29.31
C GLY A 271 11.50 11.18 -28.92
N ASP A 272 12.82 10.99 -28.89
CA ASP A 272 13.47 9.69 -28.70
C ASP A 272 13.69 9.30 -27.23
N GLU A 273 13.65 10.27 -26.31
CA GLU A 273 13.82 10.04 -24.87
C GLU A 273 12.52 10.34 -24.10
N PRO A 274 12.22 9.55 -23.04
CA PRO A 274 11.04 9.75 -22.22
C PRO A 274 11.16 11.01 -21.36
N THR A 275 10.05 11.71 -21.24
CA THR A 275 9.89 12.94 -20.45
C THR A 275 8.93 12.70 -19.28
N THR A 276 8.67 13.72 -18.46
CA THR A 276 7.64 13.61 -17.42
C THR A 276 6.26 13.25 -18.00
N MET A 277 5.95 13.71 -19.21
CA MET A 277 4.71 13.36 -19.92
C MET A 277 4.59 11.85 -20.16
N ASP A 278 5.68 11.21 -20.56
CA ASP A 278 5.72 9.76 -20.82
C ASP A 278 5.53 8.95 -19.53
N VAL A 279 6.16 9.39 -18.43
CA VAL A 279 6.00 8.78 -17.11
C VAL A 279 4.54 8.86 -16.64
N VAL A 280 3.91 10.02 -16.76
CA VAL A 280 2.51 10.24 -16.38
C VAL A 280 1.57 9.42 -17.26
N ALA A 281 1.76 9.47 -18.58
CA ALA A 281 0.93 8.74 -19.54
C ALA A 281 1.03 7.23 -19.30
N PHE A 282 2.23 6.67 -19.19
CA PHE A 282 2.43 5.25 -18.88
C PHE A 282 1.67 4.85 -17.61
N ALA A 283 1.85 5.60 -16.52
CA ALA A 283 1.30 5.22 -15.24
C ALA A 283 -0.24 5.15 -15.22
N HIS A 284 -0.91 5.99 -16.03
CA HIS A 284 -2.36 6.02 -16.18
C HIS A 284 -2.86 5.04 -17.24
N LEU A 285 -2.21 4.94 -18.40
CA LEU A 285 -2.55 4.00 -19.46
C LEU A 285 -2.35 2.54 -19.00
N ALA A 286 -1.35 2.27 -18.17
CA ALA A 286 -1.13 0.96 -17.55
C ALA A 286 -2.35 0.49 -16.72
N GLN A 287 -3.07 1.42 -16.09
CA GLN A 287 -4.30 1.09 -15.37
C GLN A 287 -5.38 0.57 -16.32
N ILE A 288 -5.37 0.99 -17.59
CA ILE A 288 -6.33 0.54 -18.59
C ILE A 288 -5.86 -0.75 -19.26
N LEU A 289 -4.59 -0.78 -19.68
CA LEU A 289 -4.04 -1.83 -20.53
C LEU A 289 -3.85 -3.17 -19.81
N TYR A 290 -3.34 -3.16 -18.57
CA TYR A 290 -2.88 -4.37 -17.88
C TYR A 290 -3.95 -5.01 -16.98
N ILE A 291 -5.21 -4.64 -17.12
CA ILE A 291 -6.30 -5.42 -16.51
C ILE A 291 -6.41 -6.78 -17.23
N ASP A 292 -6.80 -7.83 -16.49
CA ASP A 292 -6.91 -9.18 -17.03
C ASP A 292 -7.78 -9.19 -18.30
N LYS A 293 -7.26 -9.83 -19.36
CA LYS A 293 -7.86 -9.86 -20.70
C LYS A 293 -9.30 -10.38 -20.72
N ASP A 294 -9.65 -11.26 -19.78
CA ASP A 294 -10.98 -11.87 -19.71
C ASP A 294 -12.00 -10.95 -18.99
N THR A 295 -11.53 -9.84 -18.41
CA THR A 295 -12.41 -8.81 -17.83
C THR A 295 -12.97 -7.92 -18.94
N PRO A 296 -14.30 -7.78 -19.08
CA PRO A 296 -14.89 -6.85 -20.05
C PRO A 296 -14.53 -5.41 -19.67
N TYR A 297 -13.81 -4.69 -20.54
CA TYR A 297 -13.47 -3.30 -20.30
C TYR A 297 -13.25 -2.52 -21.60
N SER A 298 -14.27 -1.74 -21.98
CA SER A 298 -14.31 -1.03 -23.27
C SER A 298 -13.12 -0.12 -23.54
N LEU A 299 -12.54 0.52 -22.52
CA LEU A 299 -11.38 1.40 -22.72
C LEU A 299 -10.10 0.61 -23.07
N ARG A 300 -9.92 -0.59 -22.51
CA ARG A 300 -8.81 -1.47 -22.90
C ARG A 300 -8.99 -1.92 -24.33
N ASP A 301 -10.19 -2.37 -24.67
CA ASP A 301 -10.50 -2.88 -26.01
C ASP A 301 -10.32 -1.76 -27.05
N TYR A 302 -10.84 -0.56 -26.79
CA TYR A 302 -10.65 0.62 -27.64
C TYR A 302 -9.17 0.98 -27.81
N MET A 303 -8.39 1.01 -26.72
CA MET A 303 -6.96 1.32 -26.77
C MET A 303 -6.19 0.30 -27.61
N GLN A 304 -6.51 -0.99 -27.50
CA GLN A 304 -5.86 -2.06 -28.27
C GLN A 304 -6.21 -1.99 -29.76
N GLU A 305 -7.46 -1.71 -30.09
CA GLU A 305 -7.96 -1.70 -31.48
C GLU A 305 -7.64 -0.40 -32.21
N ASN A 306 -7.71 0.75 -31.52
CA ASN A 306 -7.71 2.07 -32.15
C ASN A 306 -6.48 2.92 -31.77
N CYS A 307 -5.71 2.52 -30.75
CA CYS A 307 -4.53 3.24 -30.28
C CYS A 307 -3.31 2.31 -30.09
N PRO A 308 -2.93 1.49 -31.09
CA PRO A 308 -1.84 0.52 -30.95
C PRO A 308 -0.48 1.17 -30.64
N ASN A 309 -0.27 2.42 -31.03
CA ASN A 309 0.93 3.18 -30.67
C ASN A 309 1.01 3.47 -29.16
N LEU A 310 -0.12 3.68 -28.47
CA LEU A 310 -0.17 3.80 -27.00
C LEU A 310 0.13 2.48 -26.31
N VAL A 311 -0.31 1.35 -26.87
CA VAL A 311 0.08 0.02 -26.39
C VAL A 311 1.60 -0.14 -26.52
N GLY A 312 2.16 0.22 -27.67
CA GLY A 312 3.60 0.21 -27.89
C GLY A 312 4.37 1.13 -26.94
N HIS A 313 3.84 2.31 -26.64
CA HIS A 313 4.40 3.23 -25.64
C HIS A 313 4.44 2.59 -24.25
N CYS A 314 3.35 1.96 -23.82
CA CYS A 314 3.31 1.30 -22.53
C CYS A 314 4.34 0.17 -22.44
N SER A 315 4.47 -0.65 -23.50
CA SER A 315 5.49 -1.70 -23.55
C SER A 315 6.91 -1.14 -23.44
N ARG A 316 7.24 -0.09 -24.20
CA ARG A 316 8.57 0.55 -24.15
C ARG A 316 8.92 1.08 -22.77
N VAL A 317 7.99 1.80 -22.11
CA VAL A 317 8.23 2.33 -20.76
C VAL A 317 8.34 1.20 -19.73
N LYS A 318 7.47 0.18 -19.82
CA LYS A 318 7.55 -1.03 -18.99
C LYS A 318 8.91 -1.70 -19.12
N GLU A 319 9.35 -2.01 -20.33
CA GLU A 319 10.64 -2.69 -20.58
C GLU A 319 11.83 -1.89 -20.06
N ARG A 320 11.80 -0.56 -20.23
CA ARG A 320 12.88 0.33 -19.79
C ARG A 320 12.95 0.50 -18.27
N CYS A 321 11.81 0.56 -17.59
CA CYS A 321 11.76 0.89 -16.16
C CYS A 321 11.59 -0.34 -15.24
N PHE A 322 10.94 -1.39 -15.74
CA PHE A 322 10.56 -2.57 -14.98
C PHE A 322 11.00 -3.86 -15.70
N PRO A 323 12.32 -4.10 -15.85
CA PRO A 323 12.82 -5.37 -16.38
C PRO A 323 12.41 -6.57 -15.50
N ASP A 324 12.08 -6.31 -14.24
CA ASP A 324 11.60 -7.22 -13.20
C ASP A 324 10.05 -7.25 -13.07
N TRP A 325 9.29 -6.69 -14.03
CA TRP A 325 7.81 -6.61 -13.94
C TRP A 325 7.14 -7.95 -13.61
N ASP A 326 7.56 -9.02 -14.29
CA ASP A 326 6.96 -10.34 -14.11
C ASP A 326 7.32 -10.95 -12.74
N GLU A 327 8.51 -10.66 -12.22
CA GLU A 327 8.89 -11.04 -10.85
C GLU A 327 8.09 -10.26 -9.81
N ILE A 328 7.91 -8.95 -9.99
CA ILE A 328 7.05 -8.10 -9.12
C ILE A 328 5.64 -8.68 -9.06
N CYS A 329 5.06 -9.00 -10.21
CA CYS A 329 3.68 -9.45 -10.31
C CYS A 329 3.50 -10.89 -9.79
N SER A 330 4.47 -11.78 -9.99
CA SER A 330 4.37 -13.17 -9.55
C SER A 330 4.69 -13.36 -8.07
N SER A 331 5.72 -12.69 -7.55
CA SER A 331 6.14 -12.79 -6.15
C SER A 331 5.37 -11.87 -5.21
N LEU A 332 4.82 -10.78 -5.75
CA LEU A 332 4.22 -9.67 -5.00
C LEU A 332 5.19 -8.98 -4.03
N ASP A 333 6.50 -9.16 -4.24
CA ASP A 333 7.56 -8.48 -3.50
C ASP A 333 7.57 -6.98 -3.84
N MET A 334 7.64 -6.15 -2.80
CA MET A 334 7.69 -4.69 -2.97
C MET A 334 9.05 -4.23 -3.52
N ASN A 335 10.13 -4.99 -3.32
CA ASN A 335 11.51 -4.56 -3.55
C ASN A 335 12.36 -5.55 -4.35
N THR A 336 11.82 -6.12 -5.43
CA THR A 336 12.54 -7.00 -6.37
C THR A 336 13.83 -6.40 -6.95
N HIS A 337 13.90 -5.06 -7.02
CA HIS A 337 15.08 -4.33 -7.50
C HIS A 337 16.21 -4.22 -6.47
N LEU A 338 15.97 -4.57 -5.20
CA LEU A 338 16.99 -4.58 -4.16
C LEU A 338 17.66 -5.96 -4.07
N PRO A 339 18.97 -6.02 -3.76
CA PRO A 339 19.64 -7.29 -3.51
C PRO A 339 18.93 -8.05 -2.37
N LYS A 340 18.53 -9.28 -2.63
CA LYS A 340 17.98 -10.15 -1.57
C LYS A 340 19.11 -10.50 -0.60
N PRO A 341 18.89 -10.43 0.73
CA PRO A 341 19.86 -10.95 1.67
C PRO A 341 20.13 -12.41 1.34
N GLU A 342 21.40 -12.81 1.33
CA GLU A 342 21.77 -14.22 1.14
C GLU A 342 21.00 -15.05 2.17
N LYS A 343 20.14 -15.95 1.69
CA LYS A 343 19.54 -16.96 2.56
C LYS A 343 20.71 -17.77 3.09
N GLN A 344 21.02 -17.63 4.38
CA GLN A 344 21.75 -18.67 5.09
C GLN A 344 20.93 -19.94 4.88
N GLU A 345 21.42 -20.84 4.04
CA GLU A 345 20.94 -22.21 4.02
C GLU A 345 21.23 -22.75 5.43
N GLU A 346 20.20 -22.86 6.28
CA GLU A 346 20.24 -23.78 7.41
C GLU A 346 20.31 -25.20 6.84
N LYS A 347 21.50 -25.57 6.34
CA LYS A 347 21.94 -26.95 6.30
C LYS A 347 22.59 -27.24 7.64
N GLU A 348 22.24 -28.41 8.16
CA GLU A 348 22.84 -29.08 9.33
C GLU A 348 22.30 -28.64 10.70
N GLY A 349 21.16 -29.25 11.04
CA GLY A 349 20.73 -29.43 12.43
C GLY A 349 19.64 -30.49 12.60
N LYS A 350 19.40 -31.35 11.59
CA LYS A 350 18.30 -32.33 11.60
C LYS A 350 18.73 -33.79 11.81
N GLU A 351 20.01 -34.06 12.02
CA GLU A 351 20.49 -35.40 12.40
C GLU A 351 20.80 -35.54 13.91
N GLU A 352 21.26 -34.51 14.61
CA GLU A 352 21.58 -34.63 16.06
C GLU A 352 20.35 -34.58 16.99
N ALA A 353 19.20 -34.11 16.50
CA ALA A 353 17.94 -34.09 17.27
C ALA A 353 17.20 -35.45 17.25
N LYS A 354 17.67 -36.42 16.46
CA LYS A 354 17.05 -37.75 16.36
C LYS A 354 17.70 -38.77 17.32
N GLU A 355 19.02 -38.73 17.51
CA GLU A 355 19.71 -39.61 18.47
C GLU A 355 19.48 -39.22 19.95
N SER A 356 19.23 -37.94 20.23
CA SER A 356 18.95 -37.47 21.59
C SER A 356 17.52 -37.73 22.07
N LYS A 357 16.61 -38.16 21.18
CA LYS A 357 15.23 -38.51 21.51
C LYS A 357 15.03 -40.02 21.72
N GLU A 358 15.70 -40.87 20.95
CA GLU A 358 15.67 -42.34 21.14
C GLU A 358 16.35 -42.75 22.46
N SER A 359 17.42 -42.09 22.88
CA SER A 359 18.12 -42.39 24.14
C SER A 359 17.39 -41.95 25.42
N LYS A 360 16.31 -41.16 25.29
CA LYS A 360 15.52 -40.68 26.44
C LYS A 360 14.23 -41.49 26.65
N GLU A 361 13.66 -42.09 25.59
CA GLU A 361 12.48 -42.96 25.69
C GLU A 361 12.84 -44.38 26.22
N GLU A 362 14.07 -44.87 26.04
CA GLU A 362 14.48 -46.18 26.61
C GLU A 362 14.72 -46.16 28.13
N LYS A 363 14.94 -44.99 28.75
CA LYS A 363 15.16 -44.87 30.21
C LYS A 363 13.90 -44.63 31.04
N GLU A 364 12.77 -44.26 30.43
CA GLU A 364 11.48 -44.13 31.13
C GLU A 364 10.64 -45.42 31.08
N GLY A 365 10.84 -46.28 30.08
CA GLY A 365 10.11 -47.56 29.96
C GLY A 365 10.47 -48.64 31.00
N ASP A 366 11.65 -48.56 31.62
CA ASP A 366 12.12 -49.57 32.58
C ASP A 366 11.75 -49.24 34.05
N LYS A 367 11.25 -48.02 34.30
CA LYS A 367 10.80 -47.59 35.63
C LYS A 367 9.31 -47.84 35.90
N GLU A 368 8.52 -47.97 34.83
CA GLU A 368 7.06 -48.19 34.92
C GLU A 368 6.67 -49.67 35.06
N LYS A 369 7.65 -50.59 34.91
CA LYS A 369 7.43 -52.04 35.03
C LYS A 369 7.71 -52.60 36.44
N ALA A 370 8.45 -51.87 37.29
CA ALA A 370 8.72 -52.26 38.67
C ALA A 370 7.60 -51.85 39.65
N ASP A 371 6.86 -50.77 39.38
CA ASP A 371 5.76 -50.27 40.25
C ASP A 371 4.41 -51.02 40.07
N LYS A 372 4.32 -51.91 39.07
CA LYS A 372 3.09 -52.69 38.79
C LYS A 372 3.08 -54.07 39.46
N GLU A 373 4.21 -54.63 39.85
CA GLU A 373 4.27 -55.93 40.56
C GLU A 373 4.07 -55.81 42.07
N GLU A 374 4.28 -54.63 42.69
CA GLU A 374 3.98 -54.44 44.12
C GLU A 374 2.49 -54.16 44.43
N LYS A 375 1.67 -53.82 43.42
CA LYS A 375 0.24 -53.51 43.61
C LYS A 375 -0.74 -54.67 43.40
N GLU A 376 -0.28 -55.82 42.91
CA GLU A 376 -1.13 -57.03 42.80
C GLU A 376 -1.04 -57.94 44.04
N VAL A 377 -0.09 -57.74 44.95
CA VAL A 377 0.04 -58.55 46.19
C VAL A 377 -0.78 -58.01 47.36
N GLU A 378 -1.17 -56.72 47.36
CA GLU A 378 -2.00 -56.14 48.45
C GLU A 378 -3.52 -56.28 48.23
N LYS A 379 -3.99 -56.58 47.01
CA LYS A 379 -5.43 -56.62 46.71
C LYS A 379 -6.13 -57.95 47.04
N ASP A 380 -5.36 -59.00 47.30
CA ASP A 380 -5.89 -60.32 47.69
C ASP A 380 -6.04 -60.49 49.22
N LYS A 381 -5.66 -59.50 50.03
CA LYS A 381 -5.83 -59.53 51.50
C LYS A 381 -7.08 -58.79 52.03
N GLU A 382 -7.78 -58.03 51.19
CA GLU A 382 -8.97 -57.24 51.61
C GLU A 382 -10.33 -57.91 51.31
N VAL A 383 -10.35 -59.08 50.66
CA VAL A 383 -11.61 -59.79 50.32
C VAL A 383 -12.03 -60.81 51.40
N ASP A 384 -11.16 -61.16 52.35
CA ASP A 384 -11.47 -62.15 53.41
C ASP A 384 -12.01 -61.54 54.72
N GLU A 385 -11.89 -60.22 54.94
CA GLU A 385 -12.37 -59.57 56.19
C GLU A 385 -13.81 -59.03 56.13
N ASN A 386 -14.48 -59.08 54.97
CA ASN A 386 -15.83 -58.52 54.83
C ASN A 386 -16.97 -59.57 54.87
N LYS A 387 -16.70 -60.76 55.41
CA LYS A 387 -17.69 -61.85 55.56
C LYS A 387 -18.08 -62.20 57.01
N GLU A 388 -17.62 -61.43 58.00
CA GLU A 388 -17.91 -61.68 59.43
C GLU A 388 -18.71 -60.59 60.17
N LYS A 389 -19.34 -59.62 59.47
CA LYS A 389 -20.15 -58.55 60.14
C LYS A 389 -21.64 -58.49 59.78
N GLU A 390 -22.21 -59.59 59.30
CA GLU A 390 -23.67 -59.83 59.33
C GLU A 390 -24.01 -61.04 60.23
N LYS A 391 -23.65 -60.96 61.51
CA LYS A 391 -24.32 -61.70 62.59
C LYS A 391 -24.31 -60.85 63.86
N ASP A 392 -25.49 -60.78 64.48
CA ASP A 392 -25.78 -60.29 65.84
C ASP A 392 -25.68 -58.76 66.04
N GLY A 393 -26.71 -58.01 66.38
CA GLY A 393 -28.09 -58.23 66.79
C GLY A 393 -28.76 -56.83 66.88
N LYS A 394 -30.03 -56.64 67.17
CA LYS A 394 -31.10 -57.48 67.72
C LYS A 394 -32.40 -56.70 67.50
#